data_AF-A0A748PQZ9-F1
#
_entry.id   AF-A0A748PQZ9-F1
#
_cell.length_a   1.000
_cell.length_b   1.000
_cell.length_c   1.000
_cell.angle_alpha   90.00
_cell.angle_beta   90.00
_cell.angle_gamma   90.00
#
_symmetry.space_group_name_H-M   'P 1'
#
loop_
_entity.id
_entity.type
_entity.pdbx_description
1 polymer ?
#
loop_
_entity_poly.entity_id
_entity_poly.type
_entity_poly.pdbx_seq_one_letter_code
_entity_poly.pdbx_strand_id
1 'polypeptide(L)' 'MSRKKYDANLPRYLTYRKASKSFFWRNPVTDKEFPLGQIARRDAITQAIEANNFIAQNHT' A
#
# COMPACT_ATOMS: atom_id res chain seq x y z
N MET A 1 12.79 15.61 -7.54
CA MET A 1 12.21 14.38 -6.97
C MET A 1 10.94 14.03 -7.74
N SER A 2 10.99 13.03 -8.61
CA SER A 2 9.85 12.63 -9.43
C SER A 2 8.74 12.12 -8.51
N ARG A 3 7.63 12.84 -8.39
CA ARG A 3 6.39 12.30 -7.79
C ARG A 3 6.09 11.01 -8.55
N LYS A 4 6.36 9.85 -7.94
CA LYS A 4 5.86 8.56 -8.44
C LYS A 4 4.38 8.78 -8.70
N LYS A 5 3.95 8.71 -9.96
CA LYS A 5 2.56 8.93 -10.35
C LYS A 5 1.70 8.06 -9.45
N TYR A 6 0.96 8.70 -8.55
CA TYR A 6 0.00 8.03 -7.68
C TYR A 6 -1.04 7.39 -8.61
N ASP A 7 -1.20 6.08 -8.51
CA ASP A 7 -2.28 5.39 -9.20
C ASP A 7 -3.55 5.66 -8.39
N ALA A 8 -4.47 6.44 -8.97
CA ALA A 8 -5.73 6.82 -8.32
C ALA A 8 -6.60 5.60 -7.93
N ASN A 9 -6.32 4.43 -8.52
CA ASN A 9 -7.03 3.19 -8.21
C ASN A 9 -6.40 2.40 -7.06
N LEU A 10 -5.38 2.92 -6.39
CA LEU A 10 -4.77 2.29 -5.21
C LEU A 10 -5.09 3.12 -3.95
N PRO A 11 -5.47 2.46 -2.84
CA PRO A 11 -5.64 3.13 -1.56
C PRO A 11 -4.33 3.78 -1.10
N ARG A 12 -4.43 4.73 -0.16
CA ARG A 12 -3.27 5.37 0.45
C ARG A 12 -2.27 4.32 0.95
N TYR A 13 -1.00 4.65 0.82
CA TYR A 13 0.13 3.82 1.23
C TYR A 13 0.30 2.49 0.48
N LEU A 14 -0.51 2.18 -0.53
CA LEU A 14 -0.30 1.04 -1.43
C LEU A 14 0.37 1.48 -2.73
N THR A 15 1.43 0.78 -3.14
CA THR A 15 2.16 1.03 -4.39
C THR A 15 2.32 -0.26 -5.18
N TYR A 16 2.06 -0.22 -6.48
CA TYR A 16 2.39 -1.31 -7.40
C TYR A 16 3.72 -1.01 -8.11
N ARG A 17 4.67 -1.97 -8.05
CA ARG A 17 5.95 -1.85 -8.77
C ARG A 17 5.94 -2.74 -10.00
N LYS A 18 5.94 -2.12 -11.19
CA LYS A 18 5.95 -2.83 -12.48
C LYS A 18 7.17 -3.73 -12.67
N ALA A 19 8.33 -3.33 -12.15
CA ALA A 19 9.59 -4.07 -12.29
C ALA A 19 9.54 -5.46 -11.63
N SER A 20 8.95 -5.55 -10.42
CA SER A 20 8.80 -6.81 -9.69
C SER A 20 7.41 -7.44 -9.84
N LYS A 21 6.48 -6.73 -10.49
CA LYS A 21 5.05 -7.06 -10.59
C LYS A 21 4.38 -7.29 -9.23
N SER A 22 4.89 -6.66 -8.19
CA SER A 22 4.43 -6.85 -6.81
C SER A 22 3.83 -5.60 -6.20
N PHE A 23 2.92 -5.81 -5.26
CA PHE A 23 2.36 -4.77 -4.41
C PHE A 23 3.22 -4.57 -3.16
N PHE A 24 3.32 -3.32 -2.73
CA PHE A 24 4.06 -2.89 -1.56
C PHE A 24 3.19 -1.94 -0.76
N TRP A 25 3.01 -2.22 0.53
CA TRP A 25 2.30 -1.35 1.45
C TRP A 25 3.29 -0.67 2.39
N ARG A 26 3.16 0.64 2.56
CA ARG A 26 4.01 1.44 3.46
C ARG A 26 3.27 1.72 4.76
N ASN A 27 3.86 1.40 5.88
CA ASN A 27 3.26 1.72 7.17
C ASN A 27 3.48 3.21 7.47
N PRO A 28 2.43 4.02 7.63
CA PRO A 28 2.57 5.46 7.93
C PRO A 28 3.12 5.77 9.32
N VAL A 29 3.05 4.84 10.28
CA VAL A 29 3.53 5.03 11.65
C VAL A 29 5.02 4.74 11.75
N THR A 30 5.47 3.64 11.14
CA THR A 30 6.88 3.20 11.22
C THR A 30 7.72 3.61 10.02
N ASP A 31 7.08 4.16 8.99
CA ASP A 31 7.63 4.51 7.68
C ASP A 31 8.29 3.33 6.93
N LYS A 32 8.10 2.10 7.41
CA LYS A 32 8.63 0.87 6.81
C LYS A 32 7.74 0.40 5.66
N GLU A 33 8.37 -0.14 4.62
CA GLU A 33 7.69 -0.74 3.48
C GLU A 33 7.64 -2.26 3.62
N PHE A 34 6.45 -2.84 3.41
CA PHE A 34 6.19 -4.26 3.47
C PHE A 34 5.78 -4.78 2.07
N PRO A 35 6.47 -5.80 1.55
CA PRO A 35 6.07 -6.43 0.29
C PRO A 35 4.83 -7.31 0.52
N LEU A 36 3.74 -7.01 -0.21
CA LEU A 36 2.57 -7.89 -0.28
C LEU A 36 2.74 -9.02 -1.32
N GLY A 37 3.70 -8.85 -2.24
CA GLY A 37 4.00 -9.84 -3.26
C GLY A 37 3.15 -9.72 -4.52
N GLN A 38 3.18 -10.77 -5.34
CA GLN A 38 2.44 -10.86 -6.62
C GLN A 38 1.02 -11.39 -6.39
N ILE A 39 0.23 -10.65 -5.61
CA ILE A 39 -1.18 -10.98 -5.34
C ILE A 39 -2.11 -10.24 -6.31
N ALA A 40 -3.37 -10.68 -6.39
CA ALA A 40 -4.36 -9.98 -7.20
C ALA A 40 -4.54 -8.54 -6.71
N ARG A 41 -4.79 -7.60 -7.65
CA ARG A 41 -4.99 -6.18 -7.32
C ARG A 41 -6.08 -5.99 -6.26
N ARG A 42 -7.18 -6.74 -6.37
CA ARG A 42 -8.31 -6.66 -5.43
C ARG A 42 -7.86 -7.04 -4.01
N ASP A 43 -7.13 -8.14 -3.86
CA ASP A 43 -6.64 -8.61 -2.56
C ASP A 43 -5.66 -7.61 -1.95
N ALA A 44 -4.75 -7.06 -2.75
CA ALA A 44 -3.83 -6.02 -2.30
C ALA A 44 -4.55 -4.76 -1.81
N ILE A 45 -5.61 -4.35 -2.51
CA ILE A 45 -6.44 -3.21 -2.12
C ILE A 45 -7.17 -3.50 -0.81
N THR A 46 -7.81 -4.66 -0.68
CA THR A 46 -8.51 -5.06 0.55
C THR A 46 -7.58 -5.04 1.75
N GLN A 47 -6.42 -5.71 1.66
CA GLN A 47 -5.43 -5.74 2.74
C GLN A 47 -4.92 -4.35 3.12
N ALA A 48 -4.67 -3.49 2.14
CA ALA A 48 -4.21 -2.13 2.39
C ALA A 48 -5.30 -1.26 3.06
N ILE A 49 -6.57 -1.42 2.68
CA ILE A 49 -7.69 -0.71 3.32
C ILE A 49 -7.81 -1.16 4.79
N GLU A 50 -7.79 -2.46 5.05
CA GLU A 50 -7.87 -3.01 6.41
C GLU A 50 -6.72 -2.50 7.29
N ALA A 51 -5.48 -2.57 6.79
CA ALA A 51 -4.31 -2.07 7.50
C ALA A 51 -4.38 -0.56 7.78
N ASN A 52 -4.86 0.22 6.82
CA ASN A 52 -5.04 1.66 6.99
C ASN A 52 -6.11 2.00 8.03
N ASN A 53 -7.24 1.28 8.01
CA ASN A 53 -8.32 1.45 8.98
C ASN A 53 -7.86 1.06 10.39
N PHE A 54 -7.10 -0.02 10.51
CA PHE A 54 -6.50 -0.44 11.77
C PHE A 54 -5.60 0.65 12.35
N ILE A 55 -4.71 1.24 11.54
CA ILE A 55 -3.86 2.34 11.99
C ILE A 55 -4.68 3.57 12.35
N ALA A 56 -5.68 3.92 11.54
CA ALA A 56 -6.53 5.07 11.78
C ALA A 56 -7.31 4.96 13.10
N GLN A 57 -7.65 3.76 13.56
CA GLN A 57 -8.35 3.52 14.83
C GLN A 57 -7.40 3.48 16.03
N ASN A 58 -6.18 2.98 15.86
CA ASN A 58 -5.23 2.75 16.98
C ASN A 58 -4.26 3.93 17.22
N HIS A 59 -4.13 4.85 16.27
CA HIS A 59 -3.15 5.95 16.32
C HIS A 59 -3.78 7.35 16.12
N THR A 60 -5.10 7.48 16.30
CA THR A 60 -5.78 8.76 16.57
C THR A 60 -5.86 9.02 18.06
#